data_AF-A0A448Z0V2-F1
#
_entry.id   AF-A0A448Z0V2-F1
#
_cell.length_a   1.000
_cell.length_b   1.000
_cell.length_c   1.000
_cell.angle_alpha   90.00
_cell.angle_beta   90.00
_cell.angle_gamma   90.00
#
_symmetry.space_group_name_H-M   'P 1'
#
loop_
_entity.id
_entity.type
_entity.pdbx_description
1 polymer ?
#
loop_
_entity_poly.entity_id
_entity_poly.type
_entity_poly.pdbx_seq_one_letter_code
_entity_poly.pdbx_strand_id
1 'polypeptide(L)'
;MKLSALPLLGLLARSPAATAFLPSRPAPRATATALSESILEAEDRFLAQAMEAPLSPRDLPEVVYTIVYNPGTPEEGVHTMKHPRGSDGELLLCFEGMADCVLFARTIKEDPALDQEPIPTPTSREMIQGAAEGMGMRMEIVPMDIQTQW
;
A
#
# COMPACT_ATOMS: atom_id res chain seq x y z
N MET A 1 31.56 58.12 -35.73
CA MET A 1 31.44 59.58 -36.00
C MET A 1 29.98 59.88 -36.35
N LYS A 2 29.42 60.95 -35.74
CA LYS A 2 28.11 61.61 -35.97
C LYS A 2 26.86 60.79 -35.53
N LEU A 3 26.13 61.09 -34.44
CA LEU A 3 25.43 62.29 -33.90
C LEU A 3 24.20 62.78 -34.68
N SER A 4 23.14 63.04 -33.90
CA SER A 4 21.89 63.81 -34.14
C SER A 4 20.74 63.12 -34.90
N ALA A 5 19.46 63.36 -34.60
CA ALA A 5 18.71 64.18 -33.63
C ALA A 5 17.23 63.67 -33.70
N LEU A 6 16.52 63.39 -32.59
CA LEU A 6 15.50 64.23 -31.91
C LEU A 6 14.23 64.58 -32.77
N PRO A 7 13.07 64.93 -32.16
CA PRO A 7 11.95 64.04 -31.82
C PRO A 7 10.61 64.50 -32.45
N LEU A 8 9.49 63.78 -32.25
CA LEU A 8 8.18 64.44 -32.33
C LEU A 8 7.12 63.78 -31.45
N LEU A 9 6.47 64.65 -30.66
CA LEU A 9 5.33 64.39 -29.78
C LEU A 9 4.12 63.82 -30.54
N GLY A 10 3.45 62.85 -29.92
CA GLY A 10 2.09 62.44 -30.26
C GLY A 10 1.30 62.18 -28.98
N LEU A 11 0.35 63.04 -28.70
CA LEU A 11 -0.36 63.23 -27.44
C LEU A 11 -1.60 62.31 -27.34
N LEU A 12 -1.84 61.79 -26.12
CA LEU A 12 -3.13 61.41 -25.50
C LEU A 12 -4.15 60.55 -26.28
N ALA A 13 -4.51 59.39 -25.72
CA ALA A 13 -5.88 59.16 -25.25
C ALA A 13 -5.98 57.94 -24.31
N ARG A 14 -6.74 58.14 -23.24
CA ARG A 14 -7.11 57.20 -22.17
C ARG A 14 -7.93 56.04 -22.73
N SER A 15 -7.77 54.85 -22.17
CA SER A 15 -8.93 54.16 -21.59
C SER A 15 -8.52 53.04 -20.63
N PRO A 16 -9.20 52.89 -19.47
CA PRO A 16 -8.98 51.83 -18.50
C PRO A 16 -9.93 50.66 -18.76
N ALA A 17 -9.46 49.42 -18.70
CA ALA A 17 -10.37 48.29 -18.51
C ALA A 17 -9.65 47.08 -17.89
N ALA A 18 -10.05 46.82 -16.65
CA ALA A 18 -10.21 45.51 -16.05
C ALA A 18 -8.96 44.61 -15.94
N THR A 19 -8.23 44.82 -14.86
CA THR A 19 -7.54 43.78 -14.11
C THR A 19 -8.52 42.65 -13.77
N ALA A 20 -8.48 41.56 -14.52
CA ALA A 20 -9.11 40.31 -14.10
C ALA A 20 -8.24 39.68 -13.00
N PHE A 21 -8.54 40.06 -11.76
CA PHE A 21 -8.05 39.38 -10.57
C PHE A 21 -8.79 38.03 -10.50
N LEU A 22 -8.14 36.95 -10.93
CA LEU A 22 -8.65 35.61 -10.69
C LEU A 22 -8.58 35.35 -9.19
N PRO A 23 -9.70 35.00 -8.51
CA PRO A 23 -9.60 34.50 -7.15
C PRO A 23 -8.81 33.20 -7.21
N SER A 24 -7.65 33.19 -6.57
CA SER A 24 -6.92 31.96 -6.24
C SER A 24 -7.89 31.05 -5.50
N ARG A 25 -8.42 30.06 -6.21
CA ARG A 25 -9.21 28.98 -5.63
C ARG A 25 -8.33 28.36 -4.54
N PRO A 26 -8.69 28.43 -3.25
CA PRO A 26 -8.01 27.59 -2.28
C PRO A 26 -8.25 26.16 -2.75
N ALA A 27 -7.16 25.47 -3.08
CA ALA A 27 -7.22 24.03 -3.31
C ALA A 27 -8.00 23.44 -2.12
N PRO A 28 -8.95 22.51 -2.35
CA PRO A 28 -9.56 21.81 -1.24
C PRO A 28 -8.39 21.21 -0.46
N ARG A 29 -8.25 21.67 0.77
CA ARG A 29 -7.32 21.13 1.74
C ARG A 29 -7.83 19.70 1.94
N ALA A 30 -7.30 18.77 1.16
CA ALA A 30 -7.50 17.36 1.38
C ALA A 30 -7.00 17.13 2.80
N THR A 31 -7.95 17.02 3.72
CA THR A 31 -7.72 16.47 5.04
C THR A 31 -7.27 15.04 4.80
N ALA A 32 -5.98 14.85 4.56
CA ALA A 32 -5.31 13.58 4.67
C ALA A 32 -5.30 13.21 6.17
N THR A 33 -6.47 12.86 6.69
CA THR A 33 -6.57 11.95 7.81
C THR A 33 -6.33 10.55 7.26
N ALA A 34 -5.12 10.29 6.77
CA ALA A 34 -4.63 8.94 6.72
C ALA A 34 -4.36 8.58 8.18
N LEU A 35 -5.36 7.99 8.84
CA LEU A 35 -5.11 7.21 10.02
C LEU A 35 -4.17 6.09 9.54
N SER A 36 -2.88 6.20 9.84
CA SER A 36 -1.94 5.11 9.58
C SER A 36 -2.41 3.93 10.42
N GLU A 37 -3.11 2.98 9.80
CA GLU A 37 -3.47 1.71 10.41
C GLU A 37 -2.18 1.07 10.91
N SER A 38 -2.14 0.62 12.16
CA SER A 38 -0.98 -0.10 12.68
C SER A 38 -0.88 -1.49 12.06
N ILE A 39 0.32 -2.09 12.06
CA ILE A 39 0.50 -3.46 11.55
C ILE A 39 -0.43 -4.45 12.27
N LEU A 40 -0.58 -4.31 13.59
CA LEU A 40 -1.43 -5.20 14.39
C LEU A 40 -2.91 -5.10 13.99
N GLU A 41 -3.40 -3.87 13.76
CA GLU A 41 -4.78 -3.64 13.31
C GLU A 41 -5.00 -4.23 11.91
N ALA A 42 -4.05 -4.04 11.00
CA ALA A 42 -4.12 -4.61 9.65
C ALA A 42 -4.10 -6.14 9.65
N GLU A 43 -3.21 -6.74 10.44
CA GLU A 43 -3.16 -8.19 10.65
C GLU A 43 -4.48 -8.75 11.18
N ASP A 44 -5.04 -8.14 12.23
CA ASP A 44 -6.30 -8.59 12.82
C ASP A 44 -7.47 -8.44 11.84
N ARG A 45 -7.50 -7.37 11.04
CA ARG A 45 -8.50 -7.15 10.00
C ARG A 45 -8.45 -8.23 8.91
N PHE A 46 -7.26 -8.52 8.39
CA PHE A 46 -7.11 -9.53 7.34
C PHE A 46 -7.33 -10.95 7.87
N LEU A 47 -6.91 -11.24 9.10
CA LEU A 47 -7.20 -12.53 9.73
C LEU A 47 -8.71 -12.72 9.93
N ALA A 48 -9.44 -11.69 10.38
CA ALA A 48 -10.89 -11.74 10.49
C ALA A 48 -11.54 -12.05 9.12
N GLN A 49 -11.08 -11.41 8.06
CA GLN A 49 -11.53 -11.68 6.68
C GLN A 49 -11.28 -13.14 6.25
N ALA A 50 -10.10 -13.70 6.56
CA ALA A 50 -9.80 -15.11 6.28
C ALA A 50 -10.71 -16.07 7.06
N MET A 51 -11.07 -15.72 8.30
CA MET A 51 -11.94 -16.54 9.14
C MET A 51 -13.43 -16.46 8.77
N GLU A 52 -13.89 -15.31 8.26
CA GLU A 52 -15.29 -15.09 7.87
C GLU A 52 -15.63 -15.67 6.49
N ALA A 53 -14.63 -15.87 5.63
CA ALA A 53 -14.80 -16.44 4.31
C ALA A 53 -14.47 -17.94 4.30
N PRO A 54 -15.48 -18.82 4.39
CA PRO A 54 -15.23 -20.25 4.28
C PRO A 54 -14.81 -20.59 2.85
N LEU A 55 -13.50 -20.62 2.61
CA LEU A 55 -12.92 -21.16 1.40
C LEU A 55 -13.12 -22.68 1.41
N SER A 56 -13.87 -23.19 0.44
CA SER A 56 -13.94 -24.64 0.26
C SER A 56 -12.57 -25.15 -0.20
N PRO A 57 -12.09 -26.33 0.24
CA PRO A 57 -10.78 -26.85 -0.17
C PRO A 57 -10.58 -26.96 -1.69
N ARG A 58 -11.67 -27.01 -2.46
CA ARG A 58 -11.68 -27.06 -3.93
C ARG A 58 -11.48 -25.70 -4.59
N ASP A 59 -11.72 -24.62 -3.86
CA ASP A 59 -11.65 -23.24 -4.34
C ASP A 59 -10.38 -22.53 -3.85
N LEU A 60 -9.46 -23.27 -3.18
CA LEU A 60 -8.19 -22.71 -2.75
C LEU A 60 -7.26 -22.47 -3.94
N PRO A 61 -6.65 -21.29 -4.04
CA PRO A 61 -5.77 -20.97 -5.16
C PRO A 61 -4.49 -21.83 -5.13
N GLU A 62 -3.94 -22.14 -6.29
CA GLU A 62 -2.64 -22.83 -6.41
C GLU A 62 -1.47 -21.92 -6.02
N VAL A 63 -1.63 -20.62 -6.28
CA VAL A 63 -0.65 -19.57 -5.98
C VAL A 63 -1.26 -18.61 -4.98
N VAL A 64 -0.52 -18.32 -3.92
CA VAL A 64 -0.85 -17.31 -2.92
C VAL A 64 0.26 -16.26 -2.86
N TYR A 65 -0.04 -15.11 -2.29
CA TYR A 65 0.93 -14.05 -2.07
C TYR A 65 1.26 -13.97 -0.59
N THR A 66 2.54 -13.92 -0.27
CA THR A 66 3.06 -13.74 1.08
C THR A 66 3.99 -12.53 1.13
N ILE A 67 4.15 -11.96 2.31
CA ILE A 67 5.17 -10.95 2.53
C ILE A 67 6.49 -11.66 2.84
N VAL A 68 7.50 -11.41 2.01
CA VAL A 68 8.86 -11.92 2.17
C VAL A 68 9.80 -10.77 2.44
N TYR A 69 10.75 -10.99 3.35
CA TYR A 69 11.85 -10.09 3.66
C TYR A 69 13.14 -10.68 3.11
N ASN A 70 14.03 -9.83 2.58
CA ASN A 70 15.35 -10.20 2.04
C ASN A 70 15.34 -11.41 1.06
N PRO A 71 14.44 -11.43 0.04
CA PRO A 71 14.31 -12.57 -0.86
C PRO A 71 15.60 -12.86 -1.61
N GLY A 72 15.93 -14.14 -1.78
CA GLY A 72 17.13 -14.61 -2.46
C GLY A 72 18.42 -14.49 -1.64
N THR A 73 18.31 -14.20 -0.34
CA THR A 73 19.46 -14.11 0.57
C THR A 73 19.40 -15.19 1.66
N PRO A 74 20.51 -15.47 2.36
CA PRO A 74 20.49 -16.37 3.53
C PRO A 74 19.63 -15.87 4.70
N GLU A 75 19.27 -14.59 4.68
CA GLU A 75 18.43 -13.92 5.69
C GLU A 75 16.97 -13.79 5.22
N GLU A 76 16.58 -14.57 4.21
CA GLU A 76 15.19 -14.62 3.72
C GLU A 76 14.25 -15.05 4.85
N GLY A 77 13.19 -14.27 5.04
CA GLY A 77 12.17 -14.53 6.06
C GLY A 77 10.78 -14.26 5.51
N VAL A 78 9.77 -14.88 6.12
CA VAL A 78 8.35 -14.61 5.83
C VAL A 78 7.72 -13.84 6.97
N HIS A 79 6.80 -12.93 6.66
CA HIS A 79 6.03 -12.25 7.69
C HIS A 79 5.10 -13.22 8.39
N THR A 80 5.20 -13.30 9.71
CA THR A 80 4.31 -14.06 10.57
C THR A 80 3.66 -13.15 11.59
N MET A 81 2.49 -13.54 12.07
CA MET A 81 1.78 -12.82 13.13
C MET A 81 1.53 -13.72 14.33
N LYS A 82 1.47 -13.13 15.52
CA LYS A 82 1.07 -13.86 16.72
C LYS A 82 -0.43 -14.00 16.80
N HIS A 83 -0.93 -15.23 16.90
CA HIS A 83 -2.35 -15.50 17.09
C HIS A 83 -2.60 -16.78 17.92
N PRO A 84 -3.43 -16.72 18.98
CA PRO A 84 -4.07 -15.53 19.55
C PRO A 84 -3.05 -14.51 20.10
N ARG A 85 -3.42 -13.23 20.15
CA ARG A 85 -2.54 -12.17 20.68
C ARG A 85 -2.11 -12.51 22.12
N GLY A 86 -0.82 -12.33 22.42
CA GLY A 86 -0.24 -12.66 23.72
C GLY A 86 0.08 -14.15 23.93
N SER A 87 -0.11 -15.01 22.93
CA SER A 87 0.39 -16.38 22.92
C SER A 87 1.73 -16.51 22.19
N ASP A 88 2.36 -17.67 22.31
CA ASP A 88 3.53 -18.06 21.51
C ASP A 88 3.12 -18.71 20.17
N GLY A 89 1.82 -18.72 19.84
CA GLY A 89 1.31 -19.23 18.57
C GLY A 89 1.62 -18.27 17.42
N GLU A 90 2.30 -18.78 16.41
CA GLU A 90 2.57 -18.05 15.17
C GLU A 90 1.66 -18.55 14.05
N LEU A 91 1.25 -17.61 13.22
CA LEU A 91 0.37 -17.82 12.09
C LEU A 91 0.97 -17.13 10.86
N LEU A 92 0.91 -17.82 9.74
CA LEU A 92 1.28 -17.29 8.44
C LEU A 92 0.02 -16.78 7.73
N LEU A 93 0.01 -15.49 7.42
CA LEU A 93 -1.05 -14.86 6.66
C LEU A 93 -0.68 -14.82 5.17
N CYS A 94 -1.46 -15.50 4.36
CA CYS A 94 -1.33 -15.56 2.91
C CYS A 94 -2.50 -14.82 2.27
N PHE A 95 -2.31 -14.27 1.07
CA PHE A 95 -3.35 -13.55 0.34
C PHE A 95 -3.63 -14.25 -0.99
N GLU A 96 -4.89 -14.42 -1.34
CA GLU A 96 -5.26 -14.89 -2.67
C GLU A 96 -4.98 -13.81 -3.73
N GLY A 97 -5.30 -12.55 -3.42
CA GLY A 97 -5.11 -11.40 -4.32
C GLY A 97 -3.82 -10.64 -4.05
N MET A 98 -3.10 -10.26 -5.10
CA MET A 98 -1.89 -9.42 -4.98
C MET A 98 -2.20 -8.02 -4.42
N ALA A 99 -3.38 -7.46 -4.72
CA ALA A 99 -3.74 -6.11 -4.30
C ALA A 99 -3.74 -5.95 -2.78
N ASP A 100 -4.39 -6.88 -2.06
CA ASP A 100 -4.46 -6.86 -0.59
C ASP A 100 -3.09 -7.08 0.03
N CYS A 101 -2.28 -7.97 -0.55
CA CYS A 101 -0.91 -8.19 -0.12
C CYS A 101 -0.04 -6.94 -0.28
N VAL A 102 -0.18 -6.20 -1.40
CA VAL A 102 0.51 -4.93 -1.63
C VAL A 102 0.05 -3.85 -0.65
N LEU A 103 -1.24 -3.79 -0.33
CA LEU A 103 -1.76 -2.87 0.67
C LEU A 103 -1.16 -3.18 2.04
N PHE A 104 -1.13 -4.45 2.44
CA PHE A 104 -0.53 -4.87 3.69
C PHE A 104 0.98 -4.57 3.76
N ALA A 105 1.72 -4.82 2.68
CA ALA A 105 3.14 -4.48 2.57
C ALA A 105 3.38 -2.97 2.77
N ARG A 106 2.51 -2.11 2.25
CA ARG A 106 2.60 -0.66 2.48
C ARG A 106 2.40 -0.31 3.95
N THR A 107 1.41 -0.91 4.60
CA THR A 107 1.18 -0.73 6.04
C THR A 107 2.42 -1.12 6.86
N ILE A 108 3.04 -2.25 6.54
CA ILE A 108 4.28 -2.69 7.19
C ILE A 108 5.42 -1.69 6.94
N LYS A 109 5.60 -1.25 5.69
CA LYS A 109 6.67 -0.32 5.29
C LYS A 109 6.56 1.07 5.93
N GLU A 110 5.35 1.48 6.29
CA GLU A 110 5.10 2.77 6.95
C GLU A 110 5.42 2.74 8.45
N ASP A 111 5.63 1.55 9.05
CA ASP A 111 5.99 1.41 10.45
C ASP A 111 7.50 1.69 10.66
N PRO A 112 7.87 2.73 11.43
CA PRO A 112 9.27 3.07 11.68
C PRO A 112 10.02 2.02 12.53
N ALA A 113 9.32 1.05 13.13
CA ALA A 113 9.94 -0.03 13.90
C ALA A 113 10.51 -1.15 13.03
N LEU A 114 10.16 -1.21 11.74
CA LEU A 114 10.64 -2.21 10.79
C LEU A 114 11.56 -1.58 9.74
N ASP A 115 12.80 -2.06 9.68
CA ASP A 115 13.82 -1.59 8.72
C ASP A 115 13.88 -2.48 7.46
N GLN A 116 13.22 -3.64 7.49
CA GLN A 116 13.21 -4.59 6.37
C GLN A 116 12.13 -4.21 5.36
N GLU A 117 12.45 -4.29 4.07
CA GLU A 117 11.48 -4.03 3.01
C GLU A 117 10.53 -5.23 2.83
N PRO A 118 9.22 -5.07 3.07
CA PRO A 118 8.24 -6.12 2.83
C PRO A 118 7.97 -6.26 1.34
N ILE A 119 8.22 -7.45 0.79
CA ILE A 119 8.04 -7.73 -0.64
C ILE A 119 6.90 -8.74 -0.83
N PRO A 120 5.75 -8.32 -1.39
CA PRO A 120 4.72 -9.25 -1.86
C PRO A 120 5.29 -10.23 -2.87
N THR A 121 5.27 -11.51 -2.53
CA THR A 121 5.92 -12.55 -3.32
C THR A 121 4.92 -13.66 -3.66
N PRO A 122 4.71 -13.98 -4.94
CA PRO A 122 3.88 -15.11 -5.35
C PRO A 122 4.59 -16.42 -4.97
N THR A 123 3.88 -17.28 -4.28
CA THR A 123 4.40 -18.56 -3.78
C THR A 123 3.39 -19.67 -4.04
N SER A 124 3.87 -20.88 -4.36
CA SER A 124 3.01 -22.06 -4.44
C SER A 124 2.37 -22.32 -3.08
N ARG A 125 1.03 -22.43 -3.05
CA ARG A 125 0.27 -22.71 -1.82
C ARG A 125 0.77 -23.98 -1.15
N GLU A 126 1.01 -25.04 -1.91
CA GLU A 126 1.45 -26.32 -1.35
C GLU A 126 2.83 -26.21 -0.70
N MET A 127 3.76 -25.49 -1.34
CA MET A 127 5.10 -25.28 -0.80
C MET A 127 5.07 -24.50 0.51
N ILE A 128 4.34 -23.37 0.52
CA ILE A 128 4.31 -22.51 1.70
C ILE A 128 3.49 -23.13 2.84
N GLN A 129 2.44 -23.88 2.51
CA GLN A 129 1.68 -24.65 3.50
C GLN A 129 2.56 -25.72 4.15
N GLY A 130 3.31 -26.49 3.36
CA GLY A 130 4.25 -27.48 3.89
C GLY A 130 5.35 -26.87 4.75
N ALA A 131 5.84 -25.68 4.38
CA ALA A 131 6.81 -24.94 5.19
C ALA A 131 6.21 -24.46 6.52
N ALA A 132 5.00 -23.89 6.50
CA ALA A 132 4.30 -23.46 7.71
C ALA A 132 4.01 -24.63 8.66
N GLU A 133 3.50 -25.75 8.14
CA GLU A 133 3.25 -26.97 8.91
C GLU A 133 4.54 -27.55 9.50
N GLY A 134 5.64 -27.56 8.74
CA GLY A 134 6.95 -28.00 9.20
C GLY A 134 7.52 -27.15 10.35
N MET A 135 7.10 -25.89 10.45
CA MET A 135 7.45 -24.97 11.55
C MET A 135 6.42 -24.98 12.69
N GLY A 136 5.36 -25.82 12.60
CA GLY A 136 4.28 -25.86 13.59
C GLY A 136 3.37 -24.63 13.56
N MET A 137 3.39 -23.86 12.47
CA MET A 137 2.55 -22.70 12.27
C MET A 137 1.28 -23.05 11.50
N ARG A 138 0.20 -22.33 11.80
CA ARG A 138 -1.02 -22.37 11.00
C ARG A 138 -0.90 -21.40 9.82
N MET A 139 -1.44 -21.77 8.67
CA MET A 139 -1.58 -20.88 7.52
C MET A 139 -3.05 -20.48 7.34
N GLU A 140 -3.31 -19.19 7.14
CA GLU A 140 -4.63 -18.68 6.76
C GLU A 140 -4.54 -17.92 5.43
N ILE A 141 -5.56 -18.10 4.58
CA ILE A 141 -5.62 -17.46 3.27
C ILE A 141 -6.72 -16.41 3.29
N VAL A 142 -6.32 -15.16 3.10
CA VAL A 142 -7.21 -14.01 2.92
C VAL A 142 -7.80 -14.11 1.52
N PRO A 143 -9.13 -14.26 1.39
CA PRO A 143 -9.78 -14.31 0.08
C PRO A 143 -9.64 -12.99 -0.64
N MET A 144 -9.58 -13.03 -1.98
CA MET A 144 -9.58 -11.82 -2.79
C MET A 144 -10.95 -11.12 -2.72
N ASP A 145 -10.98 -9.81 -2.44
CA ASP A 145 -12.23 -9.06 -2.52
C ASP A 145 -12.66 -8.92 -3.99
N ILE A 146 -13.82 -9.49 -4.34
CA ILE A 146 -14.35 -9.57 -5.71
C ILE A 146 -14.51 -8.17 -6.34
N GLN A 147 -14.57 -7.11 -5.54
CA GLN A 147 -14.69 -5.73 -6.02
C GLN A 147 -13.40 -5.16 -6.65
N THR A 148 -12.28 -5.88 -6.57
CA THR A 148 -10.97 -5.41 -7.06
C THR A 148 -10.54 -6.10 -8.36
N GLN A 149 -11.49 -6.40 -9.25
CA GLN A 149 -11.17 -6.75 -10.66
C GLN A 149 -10.90 -5.47 -11.44
N TRP A 150 -9.63 -5.17 -11.72
CA TRP A 150 -9.21 -4.12 -12.65
C TRP A 150 -8.46 -4.71 -13.83
#